data_AF-A0A7C4FWG2-F1
#
_entry.id   AF-A0A7C4FWG2-F1
#
_cell.length_a   1.000
_cell.length_b   1.000
_cell.length_c   1.000
_cell.angle_alpha   90.00
_cell.angle_beta   90.00
_cell.angle_gamma   90.00
#
_symmetry.space_group_name_H-M   'P 1'
#
loop_
_entity.id
_entity.type
_entity.pdbx_description
1 polymer ?
#
loop_
_entity_poly.entity_id
_entity_poly.type
_entity_poly.pdbx_seq_one_letter_code
_entity_poly.pdbx_strand_id
1 'polypeptide(L)'
;MEDKKHDSEDNEISFDFSKIRNFFKGNLLSGKTAKIIMTILLILIPVILTIYIRTLPQYLPATEIWAENSVYNYYRNIIAQQVNNQYPNLPQAQRDILINQQFEQFKAANKADLDASIKQTSDYFKTGFRYTENGKEWT
;
A
#
# COMPACT_ATOMS: atom_id res chain seq x y z
N MET A 1 18.47 -4.56 44.48
CA MET A 1 18.42 -4.04 43.11
C MET A 1 16.96 -4.06 42.72
N GLU A 2 16.35 -2.89 42.65
CA GLU A 2 14.97 -2.68 42.24
C GLU A 2 14.82 -3.04 40.77
N ASP A 3 14.06 -4.10 40.48
CA ASP A 3 13.70 -4.44 39.11
C ASP A 3 12.63 -3.47 38.62
N LYS A 4 13.10 -2.56 37.77
CA LYS A 4 12.31 -1.60 37.02
C LYS A 4 11.53 -2.31 35.93
N LYS A 5 10.23 -2.02 35.92
CA LYS A 5 9.36 -1.76 34.75
C LYS A 5 9.95 -2.10 33.37
N HIS A 6 9.25 -2.96 32.65
CA HIS A 6 8.97 -2.71 31.24
C HIS A 6 7.56 -3.21 30.93
N ASP A 7 6.58 -2.36 31.23
CA ASP A 7 5.24 -2.46 30.64
C ASP A 7 5.42 -2.27 29.13
N SER A 8 5.48 -3.38 28.40
CA SER A 8 5.14 -3.40 26.99
C SER A 8 3.63 -3.17 26.93
N GLU A 9 3.25 -1.90 26.83
CA GLU A 9 1.95 -1.47 26.32
C GLU A 9 1.86 -1.90 24.85
N ASP A 10 1.67 -3.21 24.66
CA ASP A 10 1.10 -3.74 23.45
C ASP A 10 -0.26 -3.05 23.32
N ASN A 11 -0.40 -2.26 22.26
CA ASN A 11 -1.68 -1.76 21.76
C ASN A 11 -2.51 -2.95 21.26
N GLU A 12 -2.76 -3.95 22.11
CA GLU A 12 -3.85 -4.86 21.96
C GLU A 12 -5.11 -4.02 22.10
N ILE A 13 -5.82 -3.84 21.00
CA ILE A 13 -7.16 -3.29 20.98
C ILE A 13 -8.02 -4.26 21.81
N SER A 14 -8.02 -4.08 23.13
CA SER A 14 -8.82 -4.89 24.05
C SER A 14 -10.27 -4.48 23.86
N PHE A 15 -10.93 -5.15 22.92
CA PHE A 15 -12.36 -5.05 22.75
C PHE A 15 -13.02 -5.65 24.00
N ASP A 16 -13.34 -4.78 24.95
CA ASP A 16 -14.01 -5.15 26.19
C ASP A 16 -15.48 -5.47 25.91
N PHE A 17 -15.73 -6.72 25.50
CA PHE A 17 -17.06 -7.25 25.20
C PHE A 17 -18.02 -7.17 26.39
N SER A 18 -17.49 -7.10 27.61
CA SER A 18 -18.29 -6.99 28.83
C SER A 18 -18.98 -5.63 28.93
N LYS A 19 -18.29 -4.54 28.54
CA LYS A 19 -18.89 -3.20 28.44
C LYS A 19 -19.95 -3.11 27.34
N ILE A 20 -19.67 -3.72 26.19
CA ILE A 20 -20.63 -3.79 25.06
C ILE A 20 -21.91 -4.51 25.50
N ARG A 21 -21.80 -5.62 26.23
CA ARG A 21 -22.97 -6.38 26.70
C ARG A 21 -23.89 -5.58 27.63
N ASN A 22 -23.33 -4.69 28.44
CA ASN A 22 -24.11 -3.82 29.33
C ASN A 22 -24.82 -2.70 28.55
N PHE A 23 -24.20 -2.16 27.49
CA PHE A 23 -24.85 -1.24 26.55
C PHE A 23 -26.03 -1.88 25.81
N PHE A 24 -25.95 -3.17 25.48
CA PHE A 24 -27.03 -3.91 24.83
C PHE A 24 -28.14 -4.40 25.79
N LYS A 25 -27.98 -4.27 27.11
CA LYS A 25 -28.97 -4.71 28.12
C LYS A 25 -29.68 -3.56 28.84
N GLY A 26 -29.20 -2.32 28.74
CA GLY A 26 -29.80 -1.17 29.41
C GLY A 26 -31.09 -0.69 28.74
N ASN A 27 -31.95 -0.01 29.51
CA ASN A 27 -33.20 0.66 29.08
C ASN A 27 -33.08 1.57 27.84
N LEU A 28 -31.85 1.82 27.37
CA LEU A 28 -31.54 2.48 26.11
C LEU A 28 -32.16 1.80 24.88
N LEU A 29 -32.50 0.50 24.91
CA LEU A 29 -33.00 -0.27 23.74
C LEU A 29 -34.52 -0.51 23.70
N SER A 30 -35.27 -0.03 24.70
CA SER A 30 -36.69 -0.39 24.85
C SER A 30 -37.66 0.57 24.14
N GLY A 31 -37.24 1.81 23.88
CA GLY A 31 -38.08 2.84 23.24
C GLY A 31 -38.22 2.68 21.72
N LYS A 32 -39.37 3.07 21.15
CA LYS A 32 -39.63 3.07 19.69
C LYS A 32 -38.58 3.88 18.92
N THR A 33 -38.13 5.00 19.49
CA THR A 33 -37.05 5.85 18.97
C THR A 33 -35.68 5.18 19.07
N ALA A 34 -35.40 4.47 20.17
CA ALA A 34 -34.16 3.74 20.34
C ALA A 34 -33.98 2.58 19.35
N LYS A 35 -35.06 1.87 19.02
CA LYS A 35 -35.02 0.83 17.97
C LYS A 35 -34.66 1.42 16.61
N ILE A 36 -35.21 2.58 16.25
CA ILE A 36 -34.89 3.26 14.98
C ILE A 36 -33.43 3.72 14.98
N ILE A 37 -32.96 4.34 16.06
CA ILE A 37 -31.56 4.77 16.20
C ILE A 37 -30.61 3.57 16.12
N MET A 38 -30.96 2.44 16.74
CA MET A 38 -30.19 1.20 16.68
C MET A 38 -30.13 0.65 15.26
N THR A 39 -31.25 0.60 14.53
CA THR A 39 -31.26 0.15 13.13
C THR A 39 -30.40 1.05 12.25
N ILE A 40 -30.46 2.37 12.44
CA ILE A 40 -29.62 3.34 11.71
C ILE A 40 -28.13 3.12 12.05
N LEU A 41 -27.78 2.95 13.33
CA LEU A 41 -26.41 2.71 13.78
C LEU A 41 -25.86 1.36 13.28
N LEU A 42 -26.70 0.32 13.24
CA LEU A 42 -26.34 -1.00 12.73
C LEU A 42 -26.12 -0.98 11.21
N ILE A 43 -26.80 -0.10 10.47
CA ILE A 43 -26.56 0.16 9.04
C ILE A 43 -25.32 1.05 8.84
N LEU A 44 -24.99 1.92 9.79
CA LEU A 44 -23.80 2.78 9.70
C LEU A 44 -22.49 1.99 9.79
N ILE A 45 -22.45 0.91 10.58
CA ILE A 45 -21.28 0.03 10.73
C ILE A 45 -20.80 -0.54 9.38
N PRO A 46 -21.62 -1.25 8.58
CA PRO A 46 -21.20 -1.75 7.28
C PRO A 46 -20.86 -0.62 6.30
N VAL A 47 -21.49 0.56 6.40
CA VAL A 47 -21.13 1.72 5.57
C VAL A 47 -19.71 2.21 5.88
N ILE A 48 -19.37 2.37 7.16
CA ILE A 48 -18.02 2.78 7.59
C ILE A 48 -16.98 1.71 7.22
N LEU A 49 -17.28 0.43 7.44
CA LEU A 49 -16.40 -0.68 7.04
C LEU A 49 -16.18 -0.73 5.53
N THR A 50 -17.22 -0.49 4.73
CA THR A 50 -17.10 -0.47 3.26
C THR A 50 -16.18 0.66 2.80
N ILE A 51 -16.29 1.85 3.40
CA ILE A 51 -15.40 2.98 3.09
C ILE A 51 -13.97 2.68 3.53
N TYR A 52 -13.78 2.13 4.74
CA TYR A 52 -12.46 1.79 5.27
C TYR A 52 -11.74 0.78 4.38
N ILE A 53 -12.40 -0.32 4.02
CA ILE A 53 -11.85 -1.37 3.16
C ILE A 53 -11.58 -0.83 1.75
N ARG A 54 -12.45 0.04 1.21
CA ARG A 54 -12.23 0.71 -0.09
C ARG A 54 -10.99 1.60 -0.14
N THR A 55 -10.53 2.14 0.99
CA THR A 55 -9.35 3.02 1.02
C THR A 55 -8.02 2.29 1.20
N LEU A 56 -8.04 0.98 1.50
CA LEU A 56 -6.83 0.17 1.67
C LEU A 56 -5.91 0.13 0.41
N PRO A 57 -6.43 0.04 -0.83
CA PRO A 57 -5.59 0.00 -2.03
C PRO A 57 -4.73 1.26 -2.25
N GLN A 58 -5.15 2.39 -1.68
CA GLN A 58 -4.47 3.68 -1.86
C GLN A 58 -3.11 3.73 -1.15
N TYR A 59 -2.90 2.87 -0.15
CA TYR A 59 -1.72 2.82 0.71
C TYR A 59 -0.93 1.50 0.61
N LEU A 60 -1.04 0.75 -0.49
CA LEU A 60 -0.27 -0.48 -0.66
C LEU A 60 1.20 -0.17 -0.99
N PRO A 61 2.18 -0.35 -0.05
CA PRO A 61 3.60 -0.19 -0.37
C PRO A 61 4.08 -1.21 -1.40
N ALA A 62 3.35 -2.32 -1.57
CA ALA A 62 3.64 -3.33 -2.58
C ALA A 62 3.59 -2.76 -4.01
N THR A 63 2.67 -1.84 -4.32
CA THR A 63 2.60 -1.25 -5.67
C THR A 63 3.78 -0.34 -5.96
N GLU A 64 4.33 0.32 -4.93
CA GLU A 64 5.52 1.14 -5.04
C GLU A 64 6.75 0.28 -5.36
N ILE A 65 6.92 -0.84 -4.66
CA ILE A 65 8.01 -1.80 -4.90
C ILE A 65 7.91 -2.40 -6.31
N TRP A 66 6.69 -2.71 -6.79
CA TRP A 66 6.51 -3.22 -8.15
C TRP A 66 6.80 -2.16 -9.21
N ALA A 67 6.37 -0.92 -8.98
CA ALA A 67 6.67 0.20 -9.84
C ALA A 67 8.17 0.47 -9.91
N GLU A 68 8.85 0.50 -8.76
CA GLU A 68 10.30 0.66 -8.66
C GLU A 68 11.03 -0.42 -9.46
N ASN A 69 10.71 -1.70 -9.23
CA ASN A 69 11.33 -2.79 -9.96
C ASN A 69 11.04 -2.72 -11.47
N SER A 70 9.82 -2.37 -11.87
CA SER A 70 9.44 -2.25 -13.28
C SER A 70 10.27 -1.17 -13.99
N VAL A 71 10.34 0.02 -13.39
CA VAL A 71 11.08 1.17 -13.92
C VAL A 71 12.59 0.88 -13.93
N TYR A 72 13.14 0.33 -12.86
CA TYR A 72 14.57 -0.01 -12.80
C TYR A 72 14.94 -1.06 -13.85
N ASN A 73 14.15 -2.12 -13.99
CA ASN A 73 14.39 -3.13 -15.00
C ASN A 73 14.31 -2.56 -16.42
N TYR A 74 13.34 -1.66 -16.67
CA TYR A 74 13.23 -0.97 -17.96
C TYR A 74 14.51 -0.20 -18.32
N TYR A 75 14.99 0.68 -17.44
CA TYR A 75 16.19 1.48 -17.71
C TYR A 75 17.47 0.63 -17.73
N ARG A 76 17.57 -0.37 -16.84
CA ARG A 76 18.68 -1.32 -16.86
C ARG A 76 18.76 -2.06 -18.20
N ASN A 77 17.62 -2.44 -18.78
CA ASN A 77 17.57 -3.09 -20.09
C ASN A 77 18.01 -2.16 -21.23
N ILE A 78 17.65 -0.87 -21.17
CA ILE A 78 18.11 0.13 -22.14
C ILE A 78 19.64 0.27 -22.07
N ILE A 79 20.18 0.44 -20.87
CA ILE A 79 21.63 0.53 -20.65
C ILE A 79 22.32 -0.75 -21.10
N ALA A 80 21.72 -1.91 -20.81
CA ALA A 80 22.25 -3.20 -21.27
C ALA A 80 22.38 -3.27 -22.79
N GLN A 81 21.37 -2.81 -23.54
CA GLN A 81 21.47 -2.75 -25.01
C GLN A 81 22.60 -1.82 -25.46
N GLN A 82 22.75 -0.66 -24.82
CA GLN A 82 23.83 0.28 -25.14
C GLN A 82 25.22 -0.32 -24.85
N VAL A 83 25.41 -0.91 -23.67
CA VAL A 83 26.68 -1.56 -23.27
C VAL A 83 26.99 -2.75 -24.19
N ASN A 84 26.00 -3.57 -24.52
CA ASN A 84 26.20 -4.72 -25.41
C ASN A 84 26.62 -4.30 -26.82
N ASN A 85 26.07 -3.18 -27.33
CA ASN A 85 26.45 -2.64 -28.64
C ASN A 85 27.84 -1.98 -28.62
N GLN A 86 28.21 -1.34 -27.52
CA GLN A 86 29.53 -0.71 -27.37
C GLN A 86 30.65 -1.73 -27.11
N TYR A 87 30.34 -2.82 -26.41
CA TYR A 87 31.29 -3.85 -26.00
C TYR A 87 30.85 -5.26 -26.44
N PRO A 88 30.74 -5.52 -27.76
CA PRO A 88 30.20 -6.79 -28.26
C PRO A 88 31.07 -8.01 -27.91
N ASN A 89 32.38 -7.83 -27.76
CA ASN A 89 33.34 -8.91 -27.51
C ASN A 89 33.62 -9.15 -26.01
N LEU A 90 33.05 -8.33 -25.12
CA LEU A 90 33.30 -8.45 -23.68
C LEU A 90 32.45 -9.61 -23.12
N PRO A 91 32.96 -10.47 -22.22
CA PRO A 91 32.14 -11.51 -21.60
C PRO A 91 30.93 -10.95 -20.84
N GLN A 92 29.81 -11.69 -20.81
CA GLN A 92 28.56 -11.22 -20.21
C GLN A 92 28.73 -10.74 -18.76
N ALA A 93 29.44 -11.50 -17.92
CA ALA A 93 29.66 -11.13 -16.52
C ALA A 93 30.36 -9.76 -16.35
N GLN A 94 31.26 -9.40 -17.27
CA GLN A 94 31.95 -8.10 -17.22
C GLN A 94 31.05 -6.98 -17.74
N ARG A 95 30.20 -7.26 -18.75
CA ARG A 95 29.17 -6.31 -19.22
C ARG A 95 28.15 -6.03 -18.12
N ASP A 96 27.72 -7.05 -17.37
CA ASP A 96 26.76 -6.89 -16.28
C ASP A 96 27.28 -5.94 -15.18
N ILE A 97 28.59 -6.00 -14.88
CA ILE A 97 29.23 -5.05 -13.95
C ILE A 97 29.13 -3.61 -14.49
N LEU A 98 29.45 -3.40 -15.77
CA LEU A 98 29.37 -2.07 -16.40
C LEU A 98 27.93 -1.56 -16.47
N ILE A 99 26.97 -2.42 -16.78
CA ILE A 99 25.53 -2.10 -16.80
C ILE A 99 25.09 -1.63 -15.42
N ASN A 100 25.48 -2.35 -14.36
CA ASN A 100 25.15 -1.97 -12.99
C ASN A 100 25.78 -0.64 -12.60
N GLN A 101 27.06 -0.41 -12.94
CA GLN A 101 27.74 0.85 -12.64
C GLN A 101 27.08 2.04 -13.35
N GLN A 102 26.80 1.91 -14.65
CA GLN A 102 26.13 2.97 -15.42
C GLN A 102 24.71 3.21 -14.94
N PHE A 103 23.98 2.15 -14.57
CA PHE A 103 22.65 2.27 -14.00
C PHE A 103 22.66 3.00 -12.65
N GLU A 104 23.62 2.71 -11.77
CA GLU A 104 23.75 3.42 -10.50
C GLU A 104 24.11 4.91 -10.70
N GLN A 105 24.98 5.22 -11.67
CA GLN A 105 25.27 6.61 -12.05
C GLN A 105 24.04 7.31 -12.62
N PHE A 106 23.29 6.64 -13.49
CA PHE A 106 22.03 7.15 -14.04
C PHE A 106 21.02 7.43 -12.93
N LYS A 107 20.90 6.52 -11.95
CA LYS A 107 20.00 6.67 -10.79
C LYS A 107 20.38 7.87 -9.94
N ALA A 108 21.68 8.09 -9.69
CA ALA A 108 22.16 9.23 -8.94
C ALA A 108 21.93 10.56 -9.69
N ALA A 109 22.16 10.58 -11.00
CA ALA A 109 22.04 11.79 -11.83
C ALA A 109 20.58 12.17 -12.15
N ASN A 110 19.68 11.19 -12.30
CA ASN A 110 18.30 11.38 -12.76
C ASN A 110 17.28 11.01 -11.68
N LYS A 111 17.64 11.16 -10.40
CA LYS A 111 16.80 10.74 -9.28
C LYS A 111 15.38 11.32 -9.35
N ALA A 112 15.24 12.61 -9.64
CA ALA A 112 13.93 13.26 -9.71
C ALA A 112 13.04 12.67 -10.82
N ASP A 113 13.60 12.42 -12.00
CA ASP A 113 12.87 11.85 -13.13
C ASP A 113 12.52 10.37 -12.90
N LEU A 114 13.41 9.64 -12.24
CA LEU A 114 13.17 8.26 -11.80
C LEU A 114 12.03 8.20 -10.78
N ASP A 115 12.09 9.03 -9.73
CA ASP A 115 11.05 9.08 -8.69
C ASP A 115 9.69 9.46 -9.32
N ALA A 116 9.66 10.38 -10.30
CA ALA A 116 8.45 10.71 -11.05
C ALA A 116 7.93 9.53 -11.88
N SER A 117 8.82 8.80 -12.56
CA SER A 117 8.47 7.62 -13.36
C SER A 117 7.95 6.46 -12.51
N ILE A 118 8.54 6.24 -11.34
CA ILE A 118 8.09 5.26 -10.34
C ILE A 118 6.71 5.66 -9.83
N LYS A 119 6.52 6.93 -9.45
CA LYS A 119 5.22 7.40 -8.99
C LYS A 119 4.13 7.22 -10.04
N GLN A 120 4.40 7.59 -11.30
CA GLN A 120 3.45 7.42 -12.39
C GLN A 120 3.09 5.94 -12.60
N THR A 121 4.08 5.05 -12.53
CA THR A 121 3.89 3.60 -12.69
C THR A 121 3.12 3.00 -11.49
N SER A 122 3.41 3.47 -10.27
CA SER A 122 2.70 3.10 -9.04
C SER A 122 1.24 3.53 -9.11
N ASP A 123 0.97 4.76 -9.54
CA ASP A 123 -0.39 5.26 -9.74
C ASP A 123 -1.12 4.46 -10.84
N TYR A 124 -0.45 4.09 -11.92
CA TYR A 124 -1.02 3.20 -12.96
C TYR A 124 -1.36 1.80 -12.42
N PHE A 125 -0.50 1.21 -11.59
CA PHE A 125 -0.83 -0.06 -10.95
C PHE A 125 -2.02 0.08 -10.00
N LYS A 126 -2.06 1.16 -9.20
CA LYS A 126 -3.19 1.46 -8.32
C LYS A 126 -4.49 1.66 -9.10
N THR A 127 -4.46 2.25 -10.30
CA THR A 127 -5.66 2.35 -11.15
C THR A 127 -6.07 1.00 -11.74
N GLY A 128 -5.12 0.12 -12.08
CA GLY A 128 -5.42 -1.25 -12.52
C GLY A 128 -6.11 -2.10 -11.45
N PHE A 129 -5.89 -1.81 -10.17
CA PHE A 129 -6.64 -2.43 -9.06
C PHE A 129 -8.01 -1.80 -8.81
N ARG A 130 -8.32 -0.65 -9.45
CA ARG A 130 -9.66 -0.03 -9.45
C ARG A 130 -10.43 -0.58 -10.64
N TYR A 131 -11.17 -1.67 -10.46
CA TYR A 131 -12.02 -2.18 -11.54
C TYR A 131 -13.25 -1.30 -11.71
N THR A 132 -13.53 -0.89 -12.95
CA THR A 132 -14.79 -0.22 -13.31
C THR A 132 -15.73 -1.26 -13.89
N GLU A 133 -16.84 -1.51 -13.20
CA GLU A 133 -17.94 -2.35 -13.70
C GLU A 133 -19.20 -1.49 -13.76
N ASN A 134 -19.81 -1.39 -14.96
CA ASN A 134 -21.01 -0.59 -15.24
C ASN A 134 -20.93 0.90 -14.85
N GLY A 135 -19.83 1.59 -15.21
CA GLY A 135 -19.68 3.04 -14.98
C GLY A 135 -19.58 3.43 -13.50
N LYS A 136 -19.38 2.45 -12.61
CA LYS A 136 -19.14 2.65 -11.18
C LYS A 136 -17.73 2.18 -10.84
N GLU A 137 -16.96 3.07 -10.21
CA GLU A 137 -15.61 2.77 -9.75
C GLU A 137 -15.67 1.85 -8.52
N TRP A 138 -15.15 0.64 -8.67
CA TRP A 138 -14.93 -0.28 -7.56
C TRP A 138 -13.43 -0.34 -7.27
N THR A 139 -13.04 0.44 -6.26
CA THR A 139 -11.76 0.34 -5.54
C THR A 139 -11.77 -0.87 -4.62
#